data_AF-A0A9D8KEW4-F1
#
_entry.id   AF-A0A9D8KEW4-F1
#
_cell.length_a   1.000
_cell.length_b   1.000
_cell.length_c   1.000
_cell.angle_alpha   90.00
_cell.angle_beta   90.00
_cell.angle_gamma   90.00
#
_symmetry.space_group_name_H-M   'P 1'
#
loop_
_entity.id
_entity.type
_entity.pdbx_description
1 polymer ?
#
loop_
_entity_poly.entity_id
_entity_poly.type
_entity_poly.pdbx_seq_one_letter_code
_entity_poly.pdbx_strand_id
1 'polypeptide(L)'
;MRLRSFFRALILAIVALTFAAYPLFAFERKAEILGSRVAIHEVPNADTKAIAHVNRGVIVDVVGREDAPTRVVKVMEYWYKISYRGKTGWVFGQFLNLDSNKRGLTRVFTLKELIEYCEIETANLKRTREAGAHEALIEFSRAFLKDLNDISTDPILSPHYGELDGYRVLDAYYLALGYLGAGDKKAAAELTEKITKVFPNITLPDGRRTGDLIFELKSLIDEGKGGNGGAD
;
A
#
# COMPACT_ATOMS: atom_id res chain seq x y z
N MET A 1 -53.30 -0.81 52.54
CA MET A 1 -52.37 -1.80 51.93
C MET A 1 -52.34 -1.62 50.41
N ARG A 2 -51.71 -0.55 49.92
CA ARG A 2 -51.54 -0.22 48.48
C ARG A 2 -50.12 0.32 48.28
N LEU A 3 -49.12 -0.53 48.51
CA LEU A 3 -47.70 -0.14 48.43
C LEU A 3 -46.86 -1.12 47.59
N ARG A 4 -47.51 -1.87 46.69
CA ARG A 4 -46.84 -2.86 45.82
C ARG A 4 -47.02 -2.61 44.32
N SER A 5 -47.91 -1.70 43.89
CA SER A 5 -48.08 -1.37 42.46
C SER A 5 -47.32 -0.13 41.99
N PHE A 6 -46.87 0.74 42.90
CA PHE A 6 -46.09 1.94 42.51
C PHE A 6 -44.63 1.63 42.15
N PHE A 7 -44.04 0.58 42.72
CA PHE A 7 -42.64 0.22 42.44
C PHE A 7 -42.42 -0.52 41.11
N ARG A 8 -43.47 -1.14 40.53
CA ARG A 8 -43.35 -1.80 39.21
C ARG A 8 -43.48 -0.83 38.04
N ALA A 9 -44.23 0.26 38.20
CA ALA A 9 -44.33 1.30 37.17
C ALA A 9 -43.07 2.19 37.10
N LEU A 10 -42.37 2.39 38.23
CA LEU A 10 -41.17 3.23 38.28
C LEU A 10 -39.93 2.55 37.67
N ILE A 11 -39.80 1.23 37.77
CA ILE A 11 -38.66 0.48 37.20
C ILE A 11 -38.79 0.34 35.66
N LEU A 12 -40.02 0.26 35.12
CA LEU A 12 -40.23 0.23 33.67
C LEU A 12 -40.02 1.60 32.99
N ALA A 13 -40.29 2.70 33.70
CA ALA A 13 -40.01 4.04 33.17
C ALA A 13 -38.50 4.35 33.12
N ILE A 14 -37.70 3.84 34.08
CA ILE A 14 -36.25 4.07 34.10
C ILE A 14 -35.53 3.22 33.04
N VAL A 15 -35.99 1.99 32.76
CA VAL A 15 -35.42 1.15 31.68
C VAL A 15 -35.80 1.65 30.28
N ALA A 16 -36.95 2.31 30.12
CA ALA A 16 -37.33 2.96 28.86
C ALA A 16 -36.60 4.31 28.65
N LEU A 17 -36.19 5.00 29.72
CA LEU A 17 -35.43 6.26 29.62
C LEU A 17 -33.93 6.04 29.42
N THR A 18 -33.35 4.90 29.82
CA THR A 18 -31.95 4.57 29.54
C THR A 18 -31.72 4.13 28.09
N PHE A 19 -32.77 3.72 27.37
CA PHE A 19 -32.67 3.40 25.94
C PHE A 19 -32.83 4.62 25.01
N ALA A 20 -33.23 5.78 25.54
CA ALA A 20 -33.58 6.97 24.77
C ALA A 20 -32.61 8.15 24.96
N ALA A 21 -31.38 7.89 25.43
CA ALA A 21 -30.37 8.93 25.59
C ALA A 21 -28.94 8.40 25.35
N TYR A 22 -28.73 7.63 24.29
CA TYR A 22 -27.48 7.84 23.56
C TYR A 22 -27.70 9.11 22.76
N PRO A 23 -27.03 10.24 23.07
CA PRO A 23 -26.96 11.27 22.07
C PRO A 23 -26.33 10.62 20.85
N LEU A 24 -27.11 10.58 19.76
CA LEU A 24 -26.67 10.42 18.39
C LEU A 24 -25.74 11.60 18.07
N PHE A 25 -24.60 11.70 18.73
CA PHE A 25 -23.44 12.32 18.13
C PHE A 25 -22.85 11.28 17.19
N ALA A 26 -23.63 10.92 16.16
CA ALA A 26 -23.06 10.46 14.91
C ALA A 26 -22.28 11.67 14.40
N PHE A 27 -21.01 11.76 14.79
CA PHE A 27 -20.07 12.72 14.27
C PHE A 27 -19.77 12.29 12.85
N GLU A 28 -20.74 12.47 11.93
CA GLU A 28 -20.62 12.13 10.51
C GLU A 28 -19.60 13.08 9.87
N ARG A 29 -18.34 12.77 10.12
CA ARG A 29 -17.21 13.37 9.41
C ARG A 29 -16.87 12.46 8.26
N LYS A 30 -16.68 13.03 7.08
CA LYS A 30 -16.12 12.29 5.96
C LYS A 30 -14.59 12.31 6.04
N ALA A 31 -13.97 11.24 5.59
CA ALA A 31 -12.52 11.18 5.43
C ALA A 31 -12.16 10.59 4.07
N GLU A 32 -11.15 11.16 3.42
CA GLU A 32 -10.53 10.53 2.24
C GLU A 32 -9.47 9.53 2.70
N ILE A 33 -9.48 8.35 2.09
CA ILE A 33 -8.43 7.34 2.27
C ILE A 33 -7.18 7.76 1.52
N LEU A 34 -6.06 7.89 2.24
CA LEU A 34 -4.77 8.33 1.67
C LEU A 34 -3.88 7.15 1.22
N GLY A 35 -4.00 5.99 1.86
CA GLY A 35 -3.20 4.80 1.56
C GLY A 35 -3.74 3.93 0.41
N SER A 36 -2.86 3.25 -0.31
CA SER A 36 -3.26 2.23 -1.29
C SER A 36 -3.66 0.95 -0.54
N ARG A 37 -4.94 0.56 -0.63
CA ARG A 37 -5.50 -0.66 -0.02
C ARG A 37 -5.35 -0.72 1.51
N VAL A 38 -5.86 0.31 2.20
CA VAL A 38 -5.84 0.42 3.67
C VAL A 38 -6.69 -0.67 4.30
N ALA A 39 -6.10 -1.38 5.27
CA ALA A 39 -6.79 -2.39 6.06
C ALA A 39 -7.84 -1.75 6.99
N ILE A 40 -9.03 -2.37 7.04
CA ILE A 40 -10.06 -2.09 8.01
C ILE A 40 -10.03 -3.22 9.03
N HIS A 41 -9.78 -2.88 10.30
CA HIS A 41 -9.67 -3.84 11.40
C HIS A 41 -10.97 -3.95 12.19
N GLU A 42 -11.20 -5.10 12.83
CA GLU A 42 -12.36 -5.30 13.71
C GLU A 42 -12.21 -4.50 15.02
N VAL A 43 -10.98 -4.38 15.50
CA VAL A 43 -10.58 -3.62 16.70
C VAL A 43 -9.46 -2.66 16.34
N PRO A 44 -9.23 -1.57 17.10
CA PRO A 44 -8.22 -0.55 16.81
C PRO A 44 -6.79 -1.04 17.10
N ASN A 45 -6.34 -2.06 16.36
CA ASN A 45 -5.04 -2.70 16.52
C ASN A 45 -4.51 -3.20 15.16
N ALA A 46 -3.32 -2.73 14.78
CA ALA A 46 -2.68 -3.03 13.50
C ALA A 46 -2.24 -4.49 13.34
N ASP A 47 -2.02 -5.21 14.44
CA ASP A 47 -1.57 -6.61 14.41
C ASP A 47 -2.73 -7.61 14.21
N THR A 48 -3.96 -7.10 14.13
CA THR A 48 -5.15 -7.93 13.96
C THR A 48 -5.49 -8.17 12.50
N LYS A 49 -6.22 -9.25 12.23
CA LYS A 49 -6.71 -9.56 10.88
C LYS A 49 -7.61 -8.44 10.36
N ALA A 50 -7.36 -8.03 9.12
CA ALA A 50 -8.25 -7.10 8.41
C ALA A 50 -9.58 -7.79 8.04
N ILE A 51 -10.70 -7.11 8.30
CA ILE A 51 -12.06 -7.55 7.95
C ILE A 51 -12.50 -7.05 6.57
N ALA A 52 -11.81 -6.04 6.04
CA ALA A 52 -11.97 -5.48 4.71
C ALA A 52 -10.75 -4.63 4.34
N HIS A 53 -10.71 -4.17 3.09
CA HIS A 53 -9.74 -3.19 2.62
C HIS A 53 -10.47 -2.06 1.87
N VAL A 54 -9.89 -0.87 1.91
CA VAL A 54 -10.40 0.30 1.20
C VAL A 54 -9.28 0.98 0.41
N ASN A 55 -9.57 1.36 -0.83
CA ASN A 55 -8.59 1.95 -1.74
C ASN A 55 -8.44 3.46 -1.51
N ARG A 56 -7.30 3.99 -1.94
CA ARG A 56 -7.02 5.42 -1.95
C ARG A 56 -8.10 6.22 -2.68
N GLY A 57 -8.37 7.44 -2.21
CA GLY A 57 -9.32 8.38 -2.81
C GLY A 57 -10.78 8.07 -2.49
N VAL A 58 -11.07 6.92 -1.87
CA VAL A 58 -12.41 6.60 -1.39
C VAL A 58 -12.74 7.53 -0.23
N ILE A 59 -13.94 8.11 -0.27
CA ILE A 59 -14.51 8.86 0.84
C ILE A 59 -15.29 7.89 1.72
N VAL A 60 -14.94 7.83 3.01
CA VAL A 60 -15.60 7.00 4.02
C VAL A 60 -16.28 7.86 5.08
N ASP A 61 -17.30 7.32 5.71
CA ASP A 61 -17.96 7.96 6.85
C ASP A 61 -17.20 7.57 8.12
N VAL A 62 -16.69 8.56 8.85
CA VAL A 62 -16.11 8.39 10.17
C VAL A 62 -17.25 8.45 11.17
N VAL A 63 -17.39 7.39 11.95
CA VAL A 63 -18.49 7.21 12.92
C VAL A 63 -17.98 7.21 14.36
N GLY A 64 -16.68 7.29 14.56
CA GLY A 64 -16.06 7.36 15.88
C GLY A 64 -14.54 7.44 15.82
N ARG A 65 -13.94 7.59 16.99
CA ARG A 65 -12.50 7.63 17.20
C ARG A 65 -12.20 7.13 18.61
N GLU A 66 -11.04 6.52 18.80
CA GLU A 66 -10.51 6.28 20.15
C GLU A 66 -10.28 7.60 20.91
N ASP A 67 -10.34 7.52 22.25
CA ASP A 67 -10.16 8.68 23.12
C ASP A 67 -8.70 9.09 23.23
N ALA A 68 -7.78 8.15 23.06
CA ALA A 68 -6.34 8.37 23.12
C ALA A 68 -5.64 7.91 21.83
N PRO A 69 -4.60 8.62 21.37
CA PRO A 69 -3.79 8.17 20.26
C PRO A 69 -2.95 6.96 20.67
N THR A 70 -2.73 6.05 19.73
CA THR A 70 -1.88 4.88 19.92
C THR A 70 -0.61 5.03 19.11
N ARG A 71 0.49 4.46 19.62
CA ARG A 71 1.72 4.30 18.84
C ARG A 71 1.58 3.08 17.94
N VAL A 72 1.48 3.27 16.64
CA VAL A 72 1.65 2.20 15.65
C VAL A 72 3.00 2.42 14.99
N VAL A 73 3.91 1.46 15.17
CA VAL A 73 5.33 1.58 14.81
C VAL A 73 5.94 2.82 15.48
N LYS A 74 6.10 3.95 14.77
CA LYS A 74 6.66 5.21 15.29
C LYS A 74 5.68 6.38 15.22
N VAL A 75 4.48 6.19 14.68
CA VAL A 75 3.47 7.24 14.50
C VAL A 75 2.50 7.22 15.68
N MET A 76 2.30 8.39 16.29
CA MET A 76 1.27 8.61 17.30
C MET A 76 0.06 9.24 16.63
N GLU A 77 -0.99 8.44 16.41
CA GLU A 77 -2.23 8.90 15.79
C GLU A 77 -3.43 8.19 16.44
N TYR A 78 -4.62 8.70 16.17
CA TYR A 78 -5.85 8.07 16.65
C TYR A 78 -6.29 6.94 15.73
N TRP A 79 -6.99 5.97 16.29
CA TRP A 79 -7.80 5.05 15.52
C TRP A 79 -9.17 5.65 15.27
N TYR A 80 -9.65 5.55 14.03
CA TYR A 80 -10.95 6.06 13.62
C TYR A 80 -11.83 4.88 13.23
N LYS A 81 -13.04 4.86 13.79
CA LYS A 81 -14.07 3.93 13.40
C LYS A 81 -14.75 4.49 12.15
N ILE A 82 -14.79 3.71 11.09
CA ILE A 82 -15.37 4.09 9.80
C ILE A 82 -16.50 3.15 9.40
N SER A 83 -17.44 3.65 8.62
CA SER A 83 -18.41 2.85 7.87
C SER A 83 -18.05 2.89 6.38
N TYR A 84 -17.96 1.71 5.78
CA TYR A 84 -17.67 1.55 4.36
C TYR A 84 -18.41 0.33 3.79
N ARG A 85 -19.26 0.57 2.79
CA ARG A 85 -20.06 -0.48 2.10
C ARG A 85 -20.82 -1.41 3.05
N GLY A 86 -21.45 -0.83 4.08
CA GLY A 86 -22.23 -1.58 5.08
C GLY A 86 -21.39 -2.35 6.10
N LYS A 87 -20.06 -2.22 6.08
CA LYS A 87 -19.16 -2.74 7.12
C LYS A 87 -18.67 -1.59 8.01
N THR A 88 -18.56 -1.85 9.30
CA THR A 88 -18.01 -0.90 10.27
C THR A 88 -16.76 -1.49 10.89
N GLY A 89 -15.66 -0.72 10.92
CA GLY A 89 -14.38 -1.16 11.48
C GLY A 89 -13.42 0.00 11.69
N TRP A 90 -12.16 -0.29 11.98
CA TRP A 90 -11.17 0.67 12.44
C TRP A 90 -10.04 0.87 11.43
N VAL A 91 -9.67 2.13 11.22
CA VAL A 91 -8.56 2.56 10.37
C VAL A 91 -7.66 3.49 11.18
N PHE A 92 -6.35 3.31 11.06
CA PHE A 92 -5.39 4.17 11.75
C PHE A 92 -5.30 5.55 11.08
N GLY A 93 -5.28 6.61 11.89
CA GLY A 93 -5.47 8.00 11.46
C GLY A 93 -4.44 8.53 10.46
N GLN A 94 -3.27 7.89 10.34
CA GLN A 94 -2.28 8.22 9.31
C GLN A 94 -2.78 7.95 7.89
N PHE A 95 -3.82 7.12 7.73
CA PHE A 95 -4.39 6.79 6.43
C PHE A 95 -5.61 7.63 6.07
N LEU A 96 -5.97 8.61 6.91
CA LEU A 96 -7.19 9.40 6.77
C LEU A 96 -6.88 10.88 6.60
N ASN A 97 -7.55 11.48 5.64
CA ASN A 97 -7.64 12.92 5.46
C ASN A 97 -8.98 13.40 6.04
N LEU A 98 -8.96 13.86 7.30
CA LEU A 98 -10.18 14.25 8.04
C LEU A 98 -10.57 15.71 7.83
N ASP A 99 -9.61 16.53 7.40
CA ASP A 99 -9.75 17.94 7.06
C ASP A 99 -8.90 18.13 5.82
N SER A 100 -9.36 18.84 4.77
CA SER A 100 -8.74 18.96 3.43
C SER A 100 -7.30 19.54 3.39
N ASN A 101 -6.59 19.54 4.51
CA ASN A 101 -5.25 20.03 4.75
C ASN A 101 -4.19 18.93 4.97
N LYS A 102 -4.54 17.64 5.12
CA LYS A 102 -3.54 16.56 5.00
C LYS A 102 -3.27 16.31 3.52
N ARG A 103 -2.33 17.07 2.93
CA ARG A 103 -1.79 16.75 1.60
C ARG A 103 -1.20 15.35 1.64
N GLY A 104 -1.84 14.44 0.91
CA GLY A 104 -1.44 13.06 0.61
C GLY A 104 -0.30 12.54 1.47
N LEU A 105 -0.64 12.02 2.66
CA LEU A 105 0.33 11.29 3.47
C LEU A 105 0.91 10.18 2.60
N THR A 106 2.20 10.30 2.32
CA THR A 106 3.04 9.26 1.73
C THR A 106 2.73 7.97 2.48
N ARG A 107 2.39 6.95 1.71
CA ARG A 107 2.00 5.59 2.12
C ARG A 107 2.85 5.09 3.31
N VAL A 108 2.40 5.29 4.56
CA VAL A 108 3.04 4.67 5.72
C VAL A 108 2.52 3.25 5.83
N PHE A 109 3.10 2.36 5.05
CA PHE A 109 2.89 0.93 5.22
C PHE A 109 3.57 0.47 6.50
N THR A 110 2.97 -0.47 7.24
CA THR A 110 3.80 -1.39 8.04
C THR A 110 4.75 -2.13 7.10
N LEU A 111 5.88 -2.64 7.59
CA LEU A 111 6.80 -3.40 6.73
C LEU A 111 6.09 -4.55 5.99
N LYS A 112 5.17 -5.22 6.67
CA LYS A 112 4.36 -6.29 6.10
C LYS A 112 3.50 -5.82 4.93
N GLU A 113 2.76 -4.72 5.10
CA GLU A 113 1.91 -4.18 4.04
C GLU A 113 2.74 -3.65 2.86
N LEU A 114 3.94 -3.14 3.13
CA LEU A 114 4.86 -2.69 2.10
C LEU A 114 5.37 -3.86 1.27
N ILE A 115 5.77 -4.95 1.92
CA ILE A 115 6.17 -6.18 1.25
C ILE A 115 5.00 -6.72 0.42
N GLU A 116 3.79 -6.80 0.98
CA GLU A 116 2.61 -7.28 0.25
C GLU A 116 2.28 -6.39 -0.97
N TYR A 117 2.41 -5.07 -0.83
CA TYR A 117 2.30 -4.15 -1.97
C TYR A 117 3.35 -4.44 -3.05
N CYS A 118 4.62 -4.55 -2.66
CA CYS A 118 5.71 -4.79 -3.59
C CYS A 118 5.59 -6.16 -4.30
N GLU A 119 5.10 -7.19 -3.60
CA GLU A 119 4.78 -8.50 -4.19
C GLU A 119 3.68 -8.41 -5.24
N ILE A 120 2.60 -7.66 -4.94
CA ILE A 120 1.50 -7.44 -5.89
C ILE A 120 1.99 -6.69 -7.13
N GLU A 121 2.72 -5.60 -6.98
CA GLU A 121 3.22 -4.83 -8.13
C GLU A 121 4.21 -5.63 -8.97
N THR A 122 5.11 -6.36 -8.31
CA THR A 122 6.01 -7.29 -9.00
C THR A 122 5.23 -8.34 -9.81
N ALA A 123 4.17 -8.89 -9.25
CA ALA A 123 3.32 -9.85 -9.96
C ALA A 123 2.59 -9.20 -11.15
N ASN A 124 2.19 -7.94 -11.04
CA ASN A 124 1.59 -7.18 -12.14
C ASN A 124 2.60 -6.94 -13.27
N LEU A 125 3.84 -6.54 -12.94
CA LEU A 125 4.93 -6.38 -13.91
C LEU A 125 5.23 -7.70 -14.63
N LYS A 126 5.30 -8.81 -13.90
CA LYS A 126 5.48 -10.15 -14.48
C LYS A 126 4.39 -10.49 -15.49
N ARG A 127 3.11 -10.34 -15.12
CA ARG A 127 1.98 -10.60 -16.05
C ARG A 127 2.03 -9.68 -17.27
N THR A 128 2.41 -8.42 -17.08
CA THR A 128 2.51 -7.43 -18.16
C THR A 128 3.63 -7.80 -19.15
N ARG A 129 4.79 -8.27 -18.64
CA ARG A 129 5.86 -8.86 -19.46
C ARG A 129 5.36 -10.07 -20.25
N GLU A 130 4.71 -11.01 -19.58
CA GLU A 130 4.19 -12.25 -20.20
C GLU A 130 3.16 -11.96 -21.30
N ALA A 131 2.40 -10.86 -21.17
CA ALA A 131 1.47 -10.39 -22.18
C ALA A 131 2.13 -9.65 -23.36
N GLY A 132 3.44 -9.38 -23.32
CA GLY A 132 4.15 -8.61 -24.36
C GLY A 132 3.79 -7.12 -24.40
N ALA A 133 3.15 -6.59 -23.35
CA ALA A 133 2.69 -5.21 -23.29
C ALA A 133 3.83 -4.25 -22.87
N HIS A 134 4.82 -4.06 -23.75
CA HIS A 134 6.07 -3.37 -23.42
C HIS A 134 5.91 -1.91 -22.97
N GLU A 135 5.03 -1.12 -23.61
CA GLU A 135 4.76 0.27 -23.20
C GLU A 135 4.12 0.34 -21.81
N ALA A 136 3.12 -0.52 -21.55
CA ALA A 136 2.48 -0.62 -20.25
C ALA A 136 3.48 -1.08 -19.17
N LEU A 137 4.41 -1.99 -19.52
CA LEU A 137 5.46 -2.44 -18.62
C LEU A 137 6.38 -1.28 -18.21
N ILE A 138 6.74 -0.40 -19.15
CA ILE A 138 7.52 0.82 -18.87
C ILE A 138 6.73 1.76 -17.95
N GLU A 139 5.46 2.01 -18.26
CA GLU A 139 4.63 2.92 -17.47
C GLU A 139 4.45 2.44 -16.02
N PHE A 140 4.03 1.18 -15.85
CA PHE A 140 3.83 0.59 -14.53
C PHE A 140 5.11 0.53 -13.72
N SER A 141 6.24 0.18 -14.37
CA SER A 141 7.52 0.15 -13.67
C SER A 141 7.97 1.54 -13.23
N ARG A 142 7.83 2.57 -14.08
CA ARG A 142 8.16 3.95 -13.67
C ARG A 142 7.30 4.43 -12.49
N ALA A 143 6.01 4.11 -12.51
CA ALA A 143 5.11 4.44 -11.40
C ALA A 143 5.53 3.73 -10.12
N PHE A 144 5.83 2.43 -10.20
CA PHE A 144 6.27 1.63 -9.05
C PHE A 144 7.62 2.11 -8.50
N LEU A 145 8.61 2.39 -9.37
CA LEU A 145 9.90 2.94 -8.96
C LEU A 145 9.75 4.27 -8.25
N LYS A 146 8.86 5.14 -8.75
CA LYS A 146 8.57 6.42 -8.13
C LYS A 146 8.02 6.21 -6.72
N ASP A 147 7.06 5.31 -6.56
CA ASP A 147 6.51 4.97 -5.25
C ASP A 147 7.61 4.44 -4.30
N LEU A 148 8.46 3.51 -4.77
CA LEU A 148 9.58 2.97 -3.99
C LEU A 148 10.58 4.05 -3.56
N ASN A 149 10.82 5.04 -4.42
CA ASN A 149 11.73 6.16 -4.12
C ASN A 149 11.12 7.15 -3.14
N ASP A 150 9.84 7.48 -3.31
CA ASP A 150 9.11 8.33 -2.37
C ASP A 150 9.08 7.68 -0.97
N ILE A 151 8.87 6.36 -0.93
CA ILE A 151 8.93 5.55 0.30
C ILE A 151 10.35 5.53 0.91
N SER A 152 11.41 5.52 0.10
CA SER A 152 12.80 5.62 0.61
C SER A 152 13.21 6.98 1.18
N THR A 153 12.28 7.93 1.25
CA THR A 153 12.50 9.17 2.00
C THR A 153 11.79 9.16 3.34
N ASP A 154 11.01 8.11 3.64
CA ASP A 154 10.25 7.98 4.87
C ASP A 154 11.16 7.55 6.05
N PRO A 155 11.29 8.38 7.11
CA PRO A 155 12.13 8.07 8.28
C PRO A 155 11.72 6.80 9.06
N ILE A 156 10.47 6.34 8.91
CA ILE A 156 9.94 5.15 9.55
C ILE A 156 10.47 3.89 8.84
N LEU A 157 10.56 3.94 7.52
CA LEU A 157 10.94 2.82 6.66
C LEU A 157 12.45 2.78 6.35
N SER A 158 13.19 3.83 6.71
CA SER A 158 14.65 3.89 6.57
C SER A 158 15.43 2.71 7.13
N PRO A 159 15.03 2.08 8.25
CA PRO A 159 15.69 0.87 8.73
C PRO A 159 15.51 -0.35 7.81
N HIS A 160 14.52 -0.32 6.92
CA HIS A 160 14.13 -1.44 6.04
C HIS A 160 14.47 -1.20 4.57
N TYR A 161 15.25 -0.15 4.24
CA TYR A 161 15.56 0.16 2.83
C TYR A 161 16.28 -0.99 2.11
N GLY A 162 17.12 -1.75 2.81
CA GLY A 162 17.78 -2.92 2.25
C GLY A 162 16.79 -4.02 1.81
N GLU A 163 15.64 -4.14 2.48
CA GLU A 163 14.57 -5.07 2.10
C GLU A 163 13.86 -4.60 0.81
N LEU A 164 13.85 -3.29 0.55
CA LEU A 164 13.25 -2.69 -0.64
C LEU A 164 14.18 -2.67 -1.84
N ASP A 165 15.49 -2.76 -1.63
CA ASP A 165 16.46 -2.77 -2.73
C ASP A 165 16.27 -3.97 -3.65
N GLY A 166 15.87 -5.12 -3.11
CA GLY A 166 15.47 -6.28 -3.93
C GLY A 166 14.32 -5.97 -4.89
N TYR A 167 13.32 -5.21 -4.44
CA TYR A 167 12.20 -4.78 -5.27
C TYR A 167 12.59 -3.68 -6.26
N ARG A 168 13.48 -2.75 -5.89
CA ARG A 168 14.03 -1.75 -6.82
C ARG A 168 14.81 -2.38 -7.96
N VAL A 169 15.62 -3.40 -7.65
CA VAL A 169 16.36 -4.16 -8.66
C VAL A 169 15.41 -4.90 -9.58
N LEU A 170 14.39 -5.56 -9.02
CA LEU A 170 13.42 -6.32 -9.80
C LEU A 170 12.58 -5.43 -10.73
N ASP A 171 12.13 -4.28 -10.22
CA ASP A 171 11.43 -3.27 -11.00
C ASP A 171 12.32 -2.71 -12.12
N ALA A 172 13.56 -2.31 -11.81
CA ALA A 172 14.49 -1.82 -12.81
C ALA A 172 14.80 -2.87 -13.90
N TYR A 173 14.81 -4.15 -13.55
CA TYR A 173 14.89 -5.24 -14.53
C TYR A 173 13.66 -5.29 -15.44
N TYR A 174 12.45 -5.20 -14.90
CA TYR A 174 11.23 -5.14 -15.72
C TYR A 174 11.17 -3.91 -16.61
N LEU A 175 11.64 -2.75 -16.12
CA LEU A 175 11.78 -1.54 -16.93
C LEU A 175 12.74 -1.76 -18.10
N ALA A 176 13.89 -2.39 -17.86
CA ALA A 176 14.86 -2.71 -18.90
C ALA A 176 14.27 -3.66 -19.95
N LEU A 177 13.51 -4.68 -19.53
CA LEU A 177 12.77 -5.56 -20.44
C LEU A 177 11.71 -4.82 -21.24
N GLY A 178 11.01 -3.85 -20.62
CA GLY A 178 10.07 -2.97 -21.31
C GLY A 178 10.74 -2.18 -22.42
N TYR A 179 11.89 -1.54 -22.12
CA TYR A 179 12.68 -0.84 -23.14
C TYR A 179 13.15 -1.77 -24.26
N LEU A 180 13.67 -2.96 -23.93
CA LEU A 180 14.10 -3.93 -24.92
C LEU A 180 12.97 -4.33 -25.87
N GLY A 181 11.79 -4.64 -25.32
CA GLY A 181 10.61 -4.98 -26.12
C GLY A 181 10.07 -3.80 -26.95
N ALA A 182 10.27 -2.56 -26.48
CA ALA A 182 9.98 -1.35 -27.25
C ALA A 182 11.09 -0.96 -28.25
N GLY A 183 12.20 -1.72 -28.32
CA GLY A 183 13.33 -1.46 -29.21
C GLY A 183 14.37 -0.45 -28.69
N ASP A 184 14.19 0.10 -27.48
CA ASP A 184 15.11 1.06 -26.86
C ASP A 184 16.25 0.35 -26.11
N LYS A 185 17.15 -0.27 -26.88
CA LYS A 185 18.32 -0.97 -26.34
C LYS A 185 19.27 -0.06 -25.56
N LYS A 186 19.31 1.23 -25.89
CA LYS A 186 20.17 2.21 -25.22
C LYS A 186 19.69 2.43 -23.79
N ALA A 187 18.40 2.72 -23.61
CA ALA A 187 17.83 2.90 -22.27
C ALA A 187 17.95 1.62 -21.43
N ALA A 188 17.76 0.45 -22.04
CA ALA A 188 17.97 -0.84 -21.37
C ALA A 188 19.42 -1.03 -20.90
N ALA A 189 20.40 -0.70 -21.74
CA ALA A 189 21.83 -0.80 -21.40
C ALA A 189 22.22 0.16 -20.27
N GLU A 190 21.79 1.42 -20.34
CA GLU A 190 22.02 2.43 -19.29
C GLU A 190 21.44 1.98 -17.95
N LEU A 191 20.23 1.40 -17.97
CA LEU A 191 19.60 0.90 -16.76
C LEU A 191 20.33 -0.33 -16.21
N THR A 192 20.77 -1.25 -17.07
CA THR A 192 21.57 -2.42 -16.69
C THR A 192 22.89 -2.01 -16.02
N GLU A 193 23.55 -0.99 -16.55
CA GLU A 193 24.76 -0.42 -15.94
C GLU A 193 24.46 0.21 -14.58
N LYS A 194 23.35 0.94 -14.46
CA LYS A 194 22.91 1.54 -13.20
C LYS A 194 22.64 0.47 -12.13
N ILE A 195 21.92 -0.61 -12.47
CA ILE A 195 21.67 -1.74 -11.56
C ILE A 195 23.00 -2.33 -11.09
N THR A 196 23.93 -2.57 -12.02
CA THR A 196 25.26 -3.13 -11.74
C THR A 196 26.05 -2.28 -10.72
N LYS A 197 25.98 -0.96 -10.86
CA LYS A 197 26.73 -0.01 -10.01
C LYS A 197 26.08 0.20 -8.64
N VAL A 198 24.76 0.34 -8.59
CA VAL A 198 24.05 0.81 -7.39
C VAL A 198 23.69 -0.34 -6.46
N PHE A 199 23.36 -1.52 -7.00
CA PHE A 199 22.86 -2.65 -6.22
C PHE A 199 23.69 -3.92 -6.42
N PRO A 200 25.01 -3.90 -6.18
CA PRO A 200 25.82 -5.09 -6.35
C PRO A 200 25.43 -6.15 -5.31
N ASN A 201 25.20 -7.38 -5.78
CA ASN A 201 25.00 -8.57 -4.94
C ASN A 201 23.73 -8.61 -4.07
N ILE A 202 22.65 -7.93 -4.46
CA ILE A 202 21.35 -8.07 -3.78
C ILE A 202 20.71 -9.43 -4.13
N THR A 203 20.16 -10.10 -3.10
CA THR A 203 19.24 -11.23 -3.25
C THR A 203 17.83 -10.68 -3.40
N LEU A 204 17.13 -11.14 -4.43
CA LEU A 204 15.81 -10.66 -4.79
C LEU A 204 14.70 -11.41 -4.03
N PRO A 205 13.49 -10.83 -3.96
CA PRO A 205 12.32 -11.49 -3.36
C PRO A 205 11.96 -12.83 -3.99
N ASP A 206 12.30 -13.02 -5.27
CA ASP A 206 12.09 -14.27 -6.02
C ASP A 206 13.24 -15.29 -5.84
N GLY A 207 14.22 -14.99 -4.97
CA GLY A 207 15.37 -15.84 -4.67
C GLY A 207 16.54 -15.71 -5.64
N ARG A 208 16.38 -15.01 -6.78
CA ARG A 208 17.49 -14.76 -7.72
C ARG A 208 18.48 -13.77 -7.13
N ARG A 209 19.67 -13.69 -7.73
CA ARG A 209 20.66 -12.66 -7.42
C ARG A 209 20.68 -11.60 -8.51
N THR A 210 21.11 -10.40 -8.13
CA THR A 210 21.25 -9.29 -9.09
C THR A 210 22.13 -9.65 -10.29
N GLY A 211 23.16 -10.48 -10.08
CA GLY A 211 24.00 -11.00 -11.16
C GLY A 211 23.25 -11.82 -12.21
N ASP A 212 22.25 -12.59 -11.81
CA ASP A 212 21.45 -13.43 -12.72
C ASP A 212 20.64 -12.54 -13.69
N LEU A 213 20.06 -11.46 -13.17
CA LEU A 213 19.30 -10.50 -13.96
C LEU A 213 20.19 -9.70 -14.91
N ILE A 214 21.35 -9.26 -14.43
CA ILE A 214 22.32 -8.52 -15.26
C ILE A 214 22.81 -9.41 -16.41
N PHE A 215 23.04 -10.70 -16.14
CA PHE A 215 23.43 -11.64 -17.18
C PHE A 215 22.34 -11.77 -18.24
N GLU A 216 21.08 -11.99 -17.84
CA GLU A 216 19.94 -12.07 -18.77
C GLU A 216 19.80 -10.80 -19.62
N LEU A 217 19.84 -9.62 -19.00
CA LEU A 217 19.70 -8.34 -19.73
C LEU A 217 20.83 -8.14 -20.75
N LYS A 218 22.07 -8.48 -20.38
CA LYS A 218 23.22 -8.37 -21.31
C LYS A 218 23.05 -9.30 -22.51
N SER A 219 22.66 -10.55 -22.28
CA SER A 219 22.37 -11.50 -23.37
C SER A 219 21.31 -10.95 -24.33
N LEU A 220 20.19 -10.42 -23.81
CA LEU A 220 19.12 -9.86 -24.64
C LEU A 220 19.55 -8.60 -25.43
N ILE A 221 20.40 -7.75 -24.83
CA ILE A 221 20.96 -6.57 -25.49
C ILE A 221 21.87 -6.99 -26.66
N ASP A 222 22.66 -8.05 -26.48
CA ASP A 222 23.66 -8.52 -27.45
C ASP A 222 23.07 -9.42 -28.56
N GLU A 223 22.05 -10.24 -28.28
CA GLU A 223 21.35 -11.07 -29.28
C GLU A 223 20.78 -10.23 -30.43
N GLY A 224 20.37 -9.00 -30.14
CA GLY A 224 19.90 -8.06 -31.16
C GLY A 224 21.00 -7.41 -32.02
N LYS A 225 22.28 -7.76 -31.85
CA LYS A 225 23.40 -7.28 -32.71
C LYS A 225 23.75 -8.26 -33.83
N GLY A 226 23.28 -9.51 -33.78
CA GLY A 226 23.58 -10.55 -34.78
C GLY A 226 22.66 -10.60 -36.00
N GLY A 227 21.64 -9.75 -36.08
CA GLY A 227 20.57 -9.83 -37.10
C GLY A 227 20.74 -8.97 -38.35
N ASN A 228 21.92 -8.39 -38.63
CA ASN A 228 22.15 -7.60 -39.85
C ASN A 228 23.37 -8.11 -40.64
N GLY A 229 23.28 -9.36 -41.09
CA GLY A 229 24.26 -9.99 -41.97
C GLY A 229 23.61 -11.15 -42.71
N GLY A 230 22.94 -10.85 -43.83
CA GLY A 230 22.39 -11.90 -44.69
C GLY A 230 21.13 -11.49 -45.44
N ALA A 231 21.28 -10.54 -46.37
CA ALA A 231 20.44 -10.46 -47.56
C ALA A 231 21.33 -9.96 -48.69
N ASP A 232 21.97 -10.93 -49.35
CA ASP A 232 22.40 -10.80 -50.74
C ASP A 232 21.17 -10.66 -51.65
#